data_AF-A0A2H5Y4H9-F1
#
_entry.id   AF-A0A2H5Y4H9-F1
#
_cell.length_a   1.000
_cell.length_b   1.000
_cell.length_c   1.000
_cell.angle_alpha   90.00
_cell.angle_beta   90.00
_cell.angle_gamma   90.00
#
_symmetry.space_group_name_H-M   'P 1'
#
loop_
_entity.id
_entity.type
_entity.pdbx_description
1 polymer ?
#
loop_
_entity_poly.entity_id
_entity_poly.type
_entity_poly.pdbx_seq_one_letter_code
_entity_poly.pdbx_strand_id
1 'polypeptide(L)'
;MKGRRWLWLLGVGGMIGWLLISACRPVATPSSAGASRAPDIRAGALVTPEGVPTALTVLGVGTVRARPDQAVVTLGVETEGEALAAALSENNRRASTVLAALKEHGVAEADIQTASFQIQIEEPRDPQTGRRTGPPVYRVTHVYTVIFRDLDRVGQGVDAAVAAGANRVDAIAFRIGDPNRLAMEARRLAAEDAKARAQALAGALGAQLGRIVSITETAIPQPVPMARAPAFAEAAAVPVAAGELEITVQIQVTWELR
;
A
#
# COMPACT_ATOMS: atom_id res chain seq x y z
N MET A 1 -33.42 37.77 -35.99
CA MET A 1 -32.14 37.02 -35.99
C MET A 1 -32.10 36.17 -34.72
N LYS A 2 -32.56 34.91 -34.77
CA LYS A 2 -31.75 33.66 -34.63
C LYS A 2 -30.73 33.77 -33.48
N GLY A 3 -30.78 33.09 -32.33
CA GLY A 3 -31.44 31.86 -31.89
C GLY A 3 -30.39 30.78 -31.56
N ARG A 4 -30.30 30.32 -30.29
CA ARG A 4 -29.77 29.01 -29.76
C ARG A 4 -29.57 29.14 -28.24
N ARG A 5 -30.49 28.74 -27.34
CA ARG A 5 -31.01 27.40 -26.93
C ARG A 5 -29.92 26.41 -26.47
N TRP A 6 -29.97 26.13 -25.17
CA TRP A 6 -29.29 25.10 -24.39
C TRP A 6 -29.68 23.68 -24.81
N LEU A 7 -28.83 22.68 -24.54
CA LEU A 7 -29.27 21.33 -24.22
C LEU A 7 -28.20 20.56 -23.40
N TRP A 8 -28.64 20.06 -22.25
CA TRP A 8 -28.04 18.97 -21.44
C TRP A 8 -28.39 17.60 -22.04
N LEU A 9 -27.67 16.53 -21.63
CA LEU A 9 -28.09 15.11 -21.43
C LEU A 9 -26.80 14.27 -21.27
N LEU A 10 -26.44 13.60 -20.16
CA LEU A 10 -27.03 12.51 -19.36
C LEU A 10 -27.37 11.20 -20.11
N GLY A 11 -26.87 10.08 -19.57
CA GLY A 11 -27.21 8.67 -19.85
C GLY A 11 -25.95 7.79 -19.75
N VAL A 12 -25.68 6.96 -18.73
CA VAL A 12 -26.39 5.82 -18.07
C VAL A 12 -26.52 4.57 -18.94
N GLY A 13 -26.01 3.45 -18.40
CA GLY A 13 -26.35 2.05 -18.75
C GLY A 13 -25.44 1.43 -19.82
N GLY A 14 -24.94 0.19 -19.74
CA GLY A 14 -25.23 -0.95 -18.88
C GLY A 14 -25.07 -2.25 -19.71
N MET A 15 -24.49 -3.28 -19.10
CA MET A 15 -24.71 -4.73 -19.32
C MET A 15 -24.56 -5.42 -20.71
N ILE A 16 -23.83 -6.56 -20.66
CA ILE A 16 -24.17 -7.92 -21.16
C ILE A 16 -24.31 -8.12 -22.68
N GLY A 17 -23.64 -9.16 -23.20
CA GLY A 17 -24.12 -9.85 -24.40
C GLY A 17 -23.11 -10.75 -25.11
N TRP A 18 -23.20 -12.06 -24.83
CA TRP A 18 -22.60 -13.17 -25.59
C TRP A 18 -23.19 -13.32 -27.01
N LEU A 19 -22.58 -14.24 -27.77
CA LEU A 19 -22.99 -14.87 -29.05
C LEU A 19 -22.55 -14.21 -30.37
N LEU A 20 -21.69 -14.93 -31.10
CA LEU A 20 -21.77 -15.00 -32.56
C LEU A 20 -22.03 -16.45 -32.99
N ILE A 21 -23.16 -16.58 -33.68
CA ILE A 21 -23.71 -17.78 -34.29
C ILE A 21 -23.08 -17.96 -35.68
N SER A 22 -22.59 -19.17 -35.91
CA SER A 22 -22.70 -20.01 -37.11
C SER A 22 -23.18 -19.36 -38.42
N ALA A 23 -22.38 -19.51 -39.48
CA ALA A 23 -22.88 -19.54 -40.86
C ALA A 23 -22.21 -20.68 -41.65
N CYS A 24 -23.04 -21.64 -42.00
CA CYS A 24 -22.79 -22.81 -42.83
C CYS A 24 -22.62 -22.42 -44.32
N ARG A 25 -21.74 -23.11 -45.05
CA ARG A 25 -22.02 -23.49 -46.44
C ARG A 25 -21.17 -24.70 -46.90
N PRO A 26 -21.74 -25.65 -47.66
CA PRO A 26 -21.16 -26.95 -47.99
C PRO A 26 -20.49 -26.96 -49.38
N VAL A 27 -19.68 -27.98 -49.70
CA VAL A 27 -19.66 -28.63 -51.04
C VAL A 27 -18.83 -29.94 -51.05
N ALA A 28 -19.51 -30.97 -51.57
CA ALA A 28 -19.13 -32.17 -52.31
C ALA A 28 -17.91 -33.05 -51.91
N THR A 29 -18.22 -34.33 -51.66
CA THR A 29 -17.39 -35.54 -51.83
C THR A 29 -17.19 -35.89 -53.31
N PRO A 30 -16.10 -36.60 -53.67
CA PRO A 30 -16.26 -38.05 -53.86
C PRO A 30 -15.05 -38.93 -53.43
N SER A 31 -15.44 -40.12 -52.97
CA SER A 31 -14.81 -41.45 -53.05
C SER A 31 -13.48 -41.61 -53.82
N SER A 32 -12.48 -42.25 -53.19
CA SER A 32 -11.93 -43.53 -53.67
C SER A 32 -10.95 -44.14 -52.65
N ALA A 33 -11.00 -45.47 -52.56
CA ALA A 33 -10.19 -46.32 -51.70
C ALA A 33 -8.69 -46.28 -52.08
N GLY A 34 -7.83 -46.18 -51.06
CA GLY A 34 -6.38 -46.28 -51.19
C GLY A 34 -5.79 -46.94 -49.95
N ALA A 35 -5.11 -48.07 -50.16
CA ALA A 35 -4.59 -49.00 -49.17
C ALA A 35 -3.83 -48.38 -47.99
N SER A 36 -4.08 -48.91 -46.80
CA SER A 36 -3.31 -48.60 -45.59
C SER A 36 -1.85 -49.06 -45.75
N ARG A 37 -0.92 -48.10 -45.84
CA ARG A 37 0.47 -48.31 -45.42
C ARG A 37 0.62 -47.64 -44.07
N ALA A 38 0.86 -48.46 -43.04
CA ALA A 38 1.25 -47.97 -41.73
C ALA A 38 2.53 -47.13 -41.87
N PRO A 39 2.59 -45.90 -41.32
CA PRO A 39 3.86 -45.24 -41.13
C PRO A 39 4.65 -46.01 -40.07
N ASP A 40 5.81 -46.51 -40.48
CA ASP A 40 6.84 -47.09 -39.64
C ASP A 40 7.28 -46.00 -38.65
N ILE A 41 6.70 -46.01 -37.44
CA ILE A 41 7.13 -45.16 -36.34
C ILE A 41 8.48 -45.72 -35.89
N ARG A 42 9.55 -45.22 -36.52
CA ARG A 42 10.87 -45.25 -35.92
C ARG A 42 10.72 -44.63 -34.54
N ALA A 43 10.95 -45.45 -33.52
CA ALA A 43 11.04 -45.03 -32.13
C ALA A 43 12.03 -43.86 -32.05
N GLY A 44 11.49 -42.64 -32.01
CA GLY A 44 12.24 -41.49 -31.56
C GLY A 44 12.64 -41.78 -30.13
N ALA A 45 13.95 -41.88 -29.89
CA ALA A 45 14.49 -42.04 -28.56
C ALA A 45 13.85 -41.01 -27.64
N LEU A 46 13.08 -41.48 -26.66
CA LEU A 46 12.64 -40.67 -25.55
C LEU A 46 13.92 -40.22 -24.84
N VAL A 47 14.30 -38.95 -25.02
CA VAL A 47 15.28 -38.30 -24.15
C VAL A 47 14.62 -38.23 -22.78
N THR A 48 14.79 -39.28 -22.00
CA THR A 48 14.60 -39.24 -20.56
C THR A 48 15.72 -38.32 -20.06
N PRO A 49 15.43 -37.24 -19.33
CA PRO A 49 16.46 -36.56 -18.57
C PRO A 49 16.88 -37.52 -17.45
N GLU A 50 17.80 -38.44 -17.74
CA GLU A 50 18.60 -39.11 -16.73
C GLU A 50 19.60 -38.08 -16.19
N GLY A 51 19.18 -37.41 -15.13
CA GLY A 51 20.05 -36.54 -14.37
C GLY A 51 19.43 -36.31 -13.00
N VAL A 52 20.20 -36.62 -11.94
CA VAL A 52 19.98 -36.06 -10.61
C VAL A 52 19.68 -34.57 -10.79
N PRO A 53 18.65 -33.99 -10.15
CA PRO A 53 18.37 -32.56 -10.27
C PRO A 53 19.68 -31.80 -10.05
N THR A 54 20.16 -31.11 -11.08
CA THR A 54 21.48 -30.45 -11.05
C THR A 54 21.44 -29.14 -10.28
N ALA A 55 20.25 -28.72 -9.85
CA ALA A 55 20.07 -27.51 -9.08
C ALA A 55 19.00 -27.66 -7.99
N LEU A 56 19.23 -27.01 -6.86
CA LEU A 56 18.30 -26.84 -5.75
C LEU A 56 17.96 -25.37 -5.61
N THR A 57 16.70 -25.01 -5.73
CA THR A 57 16.20 -23.65 -5.47
C THR A 57 15.45 -23.63 -4.16
N VAL A 58 15.81 -22.72 -3.26
CA VAL A 58 15.15 -22.54 -1.96
C VAL A 58 14.80 -21.08 -1.75
N LEU A 59 13.66 -20.85 -1.11
CA LEU A 59 13.25 -19.56 -0.56
C LEU A 59 13.70 -19.48 0.90
N GLY A 60 14.56 -18.52 1.21
CA GLY A 60 14.90 -18.12 2.58
C GLY A 60 14.08 -16.93 3.01
N VAL A 61 13.66 -16.94 4.28
CA VAL A 61 12.88 -15.87 4.89
C VAL A 61 13.60 -15.38 6.14
N GLY A 62 13.81 -14.07 6.21
CA GLY A 62 14.37 -13.41 7.38
C GLY A 62 13.41 -12.37 7.90
N THR A 63 13.09 -12.45 9.19
CA THR A 63 12.11 -11.58 9.83
C THR A 63 12.74 -10.91 11.03
N VAL A 64 12.58 -9.59 11.11
CA VAL A 64 13.04 -8.77 12.23
C VAL A 64 11.85 -8.00 12.79
N ARG A 65 11.73 -8.01 14.11
CA ARG A 65 10.72 -7.25 14.84
C ARG A 65 11.38 -6.10 15.57
N ALA A 66 10.75 -4.94 15.51
CA ALA A 66 11.20 -3.77 16.24
C ALA A 66 10.01 -2.97 16.75
N ARG A 67 10.22 -2.28 17.87
CA ARG A 67 9.29 -1.25 18.29
C ARG A 67 9.45 -0.04 17.37
N PRO A 68 8.35 0.61 16.97
CA PRO A 68 8.45 1.89 16.28
C PRO A 68 9.14 2.92 17.17
N ASP A 69 9.85 3.85 16.54
CA ASP A 69 10.56 4.96 17.19
C ASP A 69 10.00 6.32 16.73
N GLN A 70 9.06 6.33 15.78
CA GLN A 70 8.42 7.53 15.29
C GLN A 70 6.91 7.33 15.12
N ALA A 71 6.16 8.41 15.34
CA ALA A 71 4.75 8.50 14.97
C ALA A 71 4.57 9.58 13.91
N VAL A 72 3.74 9.29 12.93
CA VAL A 72 3.29 10.23 11.91
C VAL A 72 1.84 10.55 12.21
N VAL A 73 1.55 11.82 12.43
CA VAL A 73 0.21 12.32 12.73
C VAL A 73 -0.22 13.23 11.59
N THR A 74 -1.40 12.96 11.06
CA THR A 74 -2.05 13.87 10.11
C THR A 74 -3.06 14.71 10.85
N LEU A 75 -2.79 16.01 10.95
CA LEU A 75 -3.64 16.97 11.65
C LEU A 75 -3.80 18.25 10.84
N GLY A 76 -4.84 19.02 11.11
CA GLY A 76 -5.12 20.21 10.34
C GLY A 76 -6.14 21.13 10.96
N VAL A 77 -6.38 22.21 10.23
CA VAL A 77 -7.39 23.21 10.53
C VAL A 77 -8.37 23.28 9.38
N GLU A 78 -9.65 23.19 9.72
CA GLU A 78 -10.77 23.41 8.84
C GLU A 78 -11.61 24.58 9.32
N THR A 79 -11.97 25.47 8.41
CA THR A 79 -12.78 26.65 8.70
C THR A 79 -13.84 26.82 7.63
N GLU A 80 -15.01 27.28 8.03
CA GLU A 80 -16.13 27.53 7.13
C GLU A 80 -16.58 28.99 7.22
N GLY A 81 -17.13 29.52 6.12
CA GLY A 81 -17.80 30.82 6.14
C GLY A 81 -18.44 31.18 4.81
N GLU A 82 -19.37 32.14 4.82
CA GLU A 82 -20.04 32.64 3.60
C GLU A 82 -19.12 33.53 2.75
N ALA A 83 -18.04 34.05 3.33
CA ALA A 83 -17.03 34.87 2.66
C ALA A 83 -15.68 34.15 2.63
N LEU A 84 -15.22 33.79 1.43
CA LEU A 84 -13.97 33.05 1.24
C LEU A 84 -12.76 33.74 1.89
N ALA A 85 -12.63 35.07 1.73
CA ALA A 85 -11.50 35.81 2.27
C ALA A 85 -11.43 35.74 3.82
N ALA A 86 -12.59 35.79 4.48
CA ALA A 86 -12.68 35.68 5.94
C ALA A 86 -12.33 34.25 6.40
N ALA A 87 -12.90 33.23 5.75
CA ALA A 87 -12.62 31.83 6.06
C ALA A 87 -11.12 31.50 5.87
N LEU A 88 -10.51 31.97 4.78
CA LEU A 88 -9.09 31.77 4.51
C LEU A 88 -8.18 32.47 5.52
N SER A 89 -8.49 33.72 5.87
CA SER A 89 -7.70 34.49 6.84
C SER A 89 -7.71 33.83 8.22
N GLU A 90 -8.89 33.38 8.66
CA GLU A 90 -9.04 32.67 9.93
C GLU A 90 -8.32 31.30 9.90
N ASN A 91 -8.41 30.57 8.78
CA ASN A 91 -7.68 29.31 8.61
C ASN A 91 -6.17 29.51 8.79
N ASN A 92 -5.59 30.48 8.09
CA ASN A 92 -4.16 30.77 8.13
C ASN A 92 -3.69 31.17 9.53
N ARG A 93 -4.50 31.96 10.26
CA ARG A 93 -4.22 32.37 11.65
C ARG A 93 -4.17 31.16 12.59
N ARG A 94 -5.21 30.31 12.54
CA ARG A 94 -5.26 29.07 13.33
C ARG A 94 -4.13 28.12 12.97
N ALA A 95 -3.90 27.90 11.68
CA ALA A 95 -2.83 27.04 11.19
C ALA A 95 -1.46 27.49 11.71
N SER A 96 -1.17 28.80 11.67
CA SER A 96 0.07 29.37 12.21
C SER A 96 0.20 29.16 13.73
N THR A 97 -0.91 29.26 14.46
CA THR A 97 -0.95 29.01 15.92
C THR A 97 -0.68 27.54 16.24
N VAL A 98 -1.28 26.62 15.48
CA VAL A 98 -1.04 25.17 15.59
C VAL A 98 0.43 24.84 15.31
N LEU A 99 1.01 25.38 14.24
CA LEU A 99 2.41 25.16 13.91
C LEU A 99 3.37 25.67 15.00
N ALA A 100 3.08 26.82 15.60
CA ALA A 100 3.85 27.35 16.72
C ALA A 100 3.76 26.42 17.95
N ALA A 101 2.55 25.99 18.32
CA ALA A 101 2.34 25.08 19.44
C ALA A 101 3.09 23.75 19.28
N LEU A 102 3.10 23.18 18.07
CA LEU A 102 3.84 21.95 17.77
C LEU A 102 5.37 22.14 17.92
N LYS A 103 5.91 23.28 17.45
CA LYS A 103 7.33 23.60 17.60
C LYS A 103 7.73 23.79 19.07
N GLU A 104 6.89 24.44 19.87
CA GLU A 104 7.08 24.58 21.32
C GLU A 104 7.09 23.21 22.03
N HIS A 105 6.30 22.26 21.53
CA HIS A 105 6.26 20.88 22.01
C HIS A 105 7.31 19.97 21.34
N GLY A 106 8.37 20.56 20.78
CA GLY A 106 9.59 19.86 20.38
C GLY A 106 9.54 19.20 19.01
N VAL A 107 8.53 19.50 18.19
CA VAL A 107 8.51 19.07 16.79
C VAL A 107 9.43 19.98 15.97
N ALA A 108 10.41 19.39 15.29
CA ALA A 108 11.31 20.15 14.42
C ALA A 108 10.57 20.65 13.18
N GLU A 109 11.00 21.79 12.63
CA GLU A 109 10.40 22.31 11.39
C GLU A 109 10.54 21.35 10.21
N ALA A 110 11.65 20.61 10.13
CA ALA A 110 11.85 19.58 9.13
C ALA A 110 10.91 18.37 9.25
N ASP A 111 10.27 18.21 10.41
CA ASP A 111 9.33 17.14 10.71
C ASP A 111 7.87 17.57 10.48
N ILE A 112 7.63 18.77 9.96
CA ILE A 112 6.31 19.29 9.61
C ILE A 112 6.25 19.51 8.11
N GLN A 113 5.24 18.94 7.46
CA GLN A 113 5.02 19.11 6.04
C GLN A 113 3.54 19.35 5.75
N THR A 114 3.21 20.32 4.89
CA THR A 114 1.84 20.46 4.37
C THR A 114 1.47 19.23 3.55
N ALA A 115 0.44 18.51 3.99
CA ALA A 115 -0.10 17.34 3.31
C ALA A 115 -1.12 17.74 2.24
N SER A 116 -2.00 18.68 2.58
CA SER A 116 -2.99 19.19 1.64
C SER A 116 -3.43 20.60 2.04
N PHE A 117 -3.81 21.38 1.03
CA PHE A 117 -4.49 22.65 1.20
C PHE A 117 -5.60 22.73 0.16
N GLN A 118 -6.84 22.91 0.60
CA GLN A 118 -8.01 22.83 -0.26
C GLN A 118 -9.05 23.87 0.14
N ILE A 119 -9.72 24.41 -0.88
CA ILE A 119 -10.87 25.29 -0.72
C ILE A 119 -12.01 24.65 -1.48
N GLN A 120 -13.10 24.37 -0.79
CA GLN A 120 -14.31 23.77 -1.34
C GLN A 120 -15.47 24.76 -1.17
N ILE A 121 -16.36 24.78 -2.15
CA ILE A 121 -17.60 25.54 -2.09
C ILE A 121 -18.73 24.55 -1.95
N GLU A 122 -19.47 24.64 -0.86
CA GLU A 122 -20.66 23.87 -0.60
C GLU A 122 -21.88 24.74 -0.89
N GLU A 123 -22.76 24.27 -1.76
CA GLU A 123 -24.04 24.91 -1.99
C GLU A 123 -25.11 24.11 -1.26
N PRO A 124 -25.65 24.59 -0.14
CA PRO A 124 -26.72 23.89 0.57
C PRO A 124 -27.91 23.69 -0.36
N ARG A 125 -28.35 22.44 -0.49
CA ARG A 125 -29.47 22.05 -1.33
C ARG A 125 -30.43 21.17 -0.56
N ASP A 126 -31.71 21.36 -0.82
CA ASP A 126 -32.79 20.52 -0.33
C ASP A 126 -32.61 19.11 -0.94
N PRO A 127 -32.52 18.05 -0.12
CA PRO A 127 -32.29 16.69 -0.62
C PRO A 127 -33.42 16.14 -1.49
N GLN A 128 -34.65 16.62 -1.33
CA GLN A 128 -35.84 16.13 -2.04
C GLN A 128 -36.10 16.94 -3.32
N THR A 129 -35.88 18.24 -3.28
CA THR A 129 -36.22 19.14 -4.40
C THR A 129 -35.01 19.60 -5.21
N GLY A 130 -33.78 19.40 -4.71
CA GLY A 130 -32.53 19.86 -5.33
C GLY A 130 -32.37 21.39 -5.36
N ARG A 131 -33.33 22.13 -4.79
CA ARG A 131 -33.33 23.58 -4.74
C ARG A 131 -32.31 24.05 -3.72
N ARG A 132 -31.63 25.17 -4.01
CA ARG A 132 -30.70 25.77 -3.06
C ARG A 132 -31.45 26.27 -1.83
N THR A 133 -30.95 25.92 -0.66
CA THR A 133 -31.55 26.25 0.64
C THR A 133 -30.82 27.38 1.37
N GLY A 134 -29.66 27.81 0.87
CA GLY A 134 -28.87 28.89 1.49
C GLY A 134 -27.78 29.47 0.59
N PRO A 135 -27.04 30.48 1.10
CA PRO A 135 -25.84 30.99 0.46
C PRO A 135 -24.76 29.90 0.37
N PRO A 136 -23.81 30.02 -0.58
CA PRO A 136 -22.69 29.09 -0.66
C PRO A 136 -21.82 29.23 0.60
N VAL A 137 -21.36 28.10 1.13
CA VAL A 137 -20.44 28.01 2.26
C VAL A 137 -19.07 27.63 1.72
N TYR A 138 -18.05 28.41 2.04
CA TYR A 138 -16.67 28.12 1.69
C TYR A 138 -16.01 27.36 2.82
N ARG A 139 -15.58 26.13 2.55
CA ARG A 139 -14.78 25.31 3.46
C ARG A 139 -13.32 25.41 3.04
N VAL A 140 -12.46 25.85 3.95
CA VAL A 140 -11.01 25.90 3.77
C VAL A 140 -10.39 24.88 4.70
N THR A 141 -9.63 23.94 4.13
CA THR A 141 -8.96 22.86 4.85
C THR A 141 -7.47 22.94 4.60
N HIS A 142 -6.69 22.94 5.69
CA HIS A 142 -5.23 22.90 5.65
C HIS A 142 -4.75 21.77 6.55
N VAL A 143 -4.10 20.77 5.96
CA VAL A 143 -3.66 19.56 6.64
C VAL A 143 -2.14 19.47 6.58
N TYR A 144 -1.55 19.04 7.69
CA TYR A 144 -0.14 18.82 7.89
C TYR A 144 0.13 17.37 8.27
N THR A 145 1.19 16.82 7.71
CA THR A 145 1.85 15.62 8.19
C THR A 145 2.92 16.03 9.18
N VAL A 146 2.84 15.52 10.40
CA VAL A 146 3.74 15.83 11.50
C VAL A 146 4.43 14.55 11.97
N ILE A 147 5.76 14.56 12.03
CA ILE A 147 6.56 13.44 12.51
C ILE A 147 7.00 13.72 13.96
N PHE A 148 6.57 12.87 14.87
CA PHE A 148 7.07 12.82 16.23
C PHE A 148 8.17 11.77 16.33
N ARG A 149 9.36 12.19 16.76
CA ARG A 149 10.51 11.29 17.00
C ARG A 149 10.57 10.75 18.43
N ASP A 150 9.71 11.27 19.28
CA ASP A 150 9.53 10.83 20.65
C ASP A 150 8.05 10.44 20.82
N LEU A 151 7.82 9.14 20.99
CA LEU A 151 6.47 8.58 21.07
C LEU A 151 5.74 9.03 22.34
N ASP A 152 6.46 9.31 23.42
CA ASP A 152 5.87 9.73 24.69
C ASP A 152 5.30 11.16 24.61
N ARG A 153 5.76 11.93 23.62
CA ARG A 153 5.31 13.31 23.38
C ARG A 153 4.17 13.43 22.38
N VAL A 154 3.78 12.34 21.72
CA VAL A 154 2.71 12.36 20.69
C VAL A 154 1.40 12.86 21.29
N GLY A 155 0.98 12.30 22.43
CA GLY A 155 -0.28 12.70 23.09
C GLY A 155 -0.29 14.20 23.43
N GLN A 156 0.76 14.67 24.11
CA GLN A 156 0.91 16.08 24.49
C GLN A 156 0.96 17.01 23.27
N GLY A 157 1.64 16.60 22.20
CA GLY A 157 1.71 17.38 20.96
C GLY A 157 0.37 17.47 20.24
N VAL A 158 -0.40 16.38 20.21
CA VAL A 158 -1.77 16.38 19.65
C VAL A 158 -2.69 17.26 20.49
N ASP A 159 -2.66 17.13 21.82
CA ASP A 159 -3.47 17.94 22.72
C ASP A 159 -3.14 19.45 22.58
N ALA A 160 -1.86 19.80 22.46
CA ALA A 160 -1.42 21.16 22.21
C ALA A 160 -1.89 21.69 20.85
N ALA A 161 -1.85 20.87 19.80
CA ALA A 161 -2.36 21.25 18.49
C ALA A 161 -3.87 21.51 18.52
N VAL A 162 -4.64 20.65 19.21
CA VAL A 162 -6.09 20.82 19.36
C VAL A 162 -6.41 22.08 20.16
N ALA A 163 -5.72 22.32 21.27
CA ALA A 163 -5.86 23.54 22.07
C ALA A 163 -5.50 24.81 21.26
N ALA A 164 -4.56 24.71 20.33
CA ALA A 164 -4.15 25.79 19.43
C ALA A 164 -5.09 26.01 18.24
N GLY A 165 -6.13 25.19 18.07
CA GLY A 165 -7.18 25.36 17.05
C GLY A 165 -7.17 24.32 15.93
N ALA A 166 -6.37 23.24 16.04
CA ALA A 166 -6.53 22.08 15.17
C ALA A 166 -7.87 21.40 15.49
N ASN A 167 -8.68 21.20 14.46
CA ASN A 167 -10.00 20.58 14.57
C ASN A 167 -10.17 19.40 13.60
N ARG A 168 -9.08 19.03 12.93
CA ARG A 168 -8.98 17.84 12.10
C ARG A 168 -7.79 17.01 12.58
N VAL A 169 -8.06 15.79 13.02
CA VAL A 169 -7.04 14.80 13.36
C VAL A 169 -7.48 13.51 12.68
N ASP A 170 -6.77 13.11 11.63
CA ASP A 170 -7.22 12.02 10.76
C ASP A 170 -6.72 10.66 11.29
N ALA A 171 -5.40 10.44 11.30
CA ALA A 171 -4.80 9.18 11.71
C ALA A 171 -3.43 9.37 12.38
N ILE A 172 -3.11 8.46 13.31
CA ILE A 172 -1.79 8.30 13.91
C ILE A 172 -1.21 6.98 13.40
N ALA A 173 -0.07 7.04 12.71
CA ALA A 173 0.63 5.88 12.18
C ALA A 173 2.02 5.75 12.79
N PHE A 174 2.38 4.55 13.25
CA PHE A 174 3.73 4.29 13.77
C PHE A 174 4.65 3.79 12.67
N ARG A 175 5.90 4.24 12.71
CA ARG A 175 6.93 3.79 11.78
C ARG A 175 8.28 3.66 12.46
N ILE A 176 9.20 3.04 11.73
CA ILE A 176 10.63 3.04 12.07
C ILE A 176 11.31 4.11 11.23
N GLY A 177 12.08 4.99 11.87
CA GLY A 177 12.80 6.08 11.22
C GLY A 177 13.91 5.62 10.28
N ASP A 178 14.65 4.57 10.67
CA ASP A 178 15.66 3.92 9.82
C ASP A 178 15.34 2.43 9.62
N PRO A 179 14.49 2.10 8.63
CA PRO A 179 14.16 0.72 8.33
C PRO A 179 15.32 -0.02 7.66
N ASN A 180 16.34 0.68 7.12
CA ASN A 180 17.41 0.05 6.35
C ASN A 180 18.28 -0.85 7.24
N ARG A 181 18.58 -0.41 8.46
CA ARG A 181 19.32 -1.23 9.41
C ARG A 181 18.62 -2.55 9.70
N LEU A 182 17.30 -2.50 9.95
CA LEU A 182 16.50 -3.69 10.22
C LEU A 182 16.34 -4.56 8.97
N ALA A 183 16.21 -3.94 7.79
CA ALA A 183 16.17 -4.65 6.52
C ALA A 183 17.49 -5.38 6.22
N MET A 184 18.64 -4.79 6.53
CA MET A 184 19.94 -5.47 6.41
C MET A 184 20.04 -6.70 7.31
N GLU A 185 19.54 -6.59 8.55
CA GLU A 185 19.50 -7.74 9.46
C GLU A 185 18.52 -8.82 8.97
N ALA A 186 17.35 -8.43 8.47
CA ALA A 186 16.40 -9.36 7.85
C ALA A 186 17.00 -10.06 6.62
N ARG A 187 17.78 -9.37 5.80
CA ARG A 187 18.54 -9.99 4.68
C ARG A 187 19.54 -11.03 5.16
N ARG A 188 20.30 -10.72 6.22
CA ARG A 188 21.27 -11.65 6.80
C ARG A 188 20.57 -12.93 7.26
N LEU A 189 19.46 -12.78 8.00
CA LEU A 189 18.63 -13.90 8.47
C LEU A 189 18.04 -14.71 7.30
N ALA A 190 17.57 -14.05 6.25
CA ALA A 190 17.04 -14.71 5.06
C ALA A 190 18.11 -15.54 4.34
N ALA A 191 19.35 -15.05 4.27
CA ALA A 191 20.48 -15.77 3.70
C ALA A 191 20.88 -17.00 4.52
N GLU A 192 20.87 -16.88 5.85
CA GLU A 192 21.15 -17.99 6.75
C GLU A 192 20.06 -19.06 6.68
N ASP A 193 18.79 -18.66 6.67
CA ASP A 193 17.64 -19.57 6.51
C ASP A 193 17.68 -20.29 5.14
N ALA A 194 17.92 -19.57 4.04
CA ALA A 194 18.04 -20.17 2.70
C ALA A 194 19.14 -21.25 2.68
N LYS A 195 20.31 -20.94 3.23
CA LYS A 195 21.46 -21.86 3.27
C LYS A 195 21.16 -23.07 4.13
N ALA A 196 20.62 -22.89 5.34
CA ALA A 196 20.31 -23.98 6.26
C ALA A 196 19.29 -24.96 5.65
N ARG A 197 18.22 -24.44 5.03
CA ARG A 197 17.22 -25.25 4.33
C ARG A 197 17.79 -26.00 3.14
N ALA A 198 18.64 -25.33 2.34
CA ALA A 198 19.26 -25.97 1.19
C ALA A 198 20.19 -27.13 1.61
N GLN A 199 20.96 -26.94 2.68
CA GLN A 199 21.80 -28.00 3.26
C GLN A 199 20.97 -29.18 3.77
N ALA A 200 19.86 -28.91 4.46
CA ALA A 200 18.97 -29.96 4.97
C ALA A 200 18.30 -30.76 3.84
N LEU A 201 17.80 -30.08 2.80
CA LEU A 201 17.17 -30.72 1.64
C LEU A 201 18.17 -31.54 0.83
N ALA A 202 19.36 -30.99 0.54
CA ALA A 202 20.41 -31.72 -0.16
C ALA A 202 20.81 -32.99 0.61
N GLY A 203 21.06 -32.87 1.92
CA GLY A 203 21.42 -33.99 2.78
C GLY A 203 20.34 -35.08 2.84
N ALA A 204 19.06 -34.70 2.94
CA ALA A 204 17.94 -35.64 2.93
C ALA A 204 17.78 -36.40 1.61
N LEU A 205 18.25 -35.83 0.50
CA LEU A 205 18.22 -36.43 -0.84
C LEU A 205 19.53 -37.16 -1.19
N GLY A 206 20.49 -37.25 -0.25
CA GLY A 206 21.79 -37.86 -0.49
C GLY A 206 22.71 -37.07 -1.43
N ALA A 207 22.42 -35.78 -1.64
CA ALA A 207 23.22 -34.86 -2.44
C ALA A 207 24.03 -33.90 -1.55
N GLN A 208 25.05 -33.28 -2.12
CA GLN A 208 25.83 -32.21 -1.50
C GLN A 208 25.52 -30.86 -2.15
N LEU A 209 25.54 -29.80 -1.32
CA LEU A 209 25.33 -28.44 -1.81
C LEU A 209 26.58 -27.93 -2.55
N GLY A 210 26.41 -27.52 -3.80
CA GLY A 210 27.45 -26.96 -4.66
C GLY A 210 27.55 -25.43 -4.58
N ARG A 211 28.05 -24.81 -5.65
CA ARG A 211 28.16 -23.34 -5.78
C ARG A 211 26.77 -22.72 -5.95
N ILE A 212 26.67 -21.44 -5.57
CA ILE A 212 25.49 -20.63 -5.85
C ILE A 212 25.45 -20.31 -7.35
N VAL A 213 24.30 -20.56 -7.97
CA VAL A 213 24.01 -20.28 -9.39
C VAL A 213 23.37 -18.91 -9.53
N SER A 214 22.39 -18.59 -8.66
CA SER A 214 21.68 -17.32 -8.67
C SER A 214 21.16 -16.95 -7.28
N ILE A 215 21.09 -15.64 -7.03
CA ILE A 215 20.43 -15.05 -5.85
C ILE A 215 19.48 -13.98 -6.37
N THR A 216 18.21 -14.09 -6.00
CA THR A 216 17.18 -13.10 -6.31
C THR A 216 16.53 -12.65 -5.00
N GLU A 217 16.68 -11.37 -4.67
CA GLU A 217 15.92 -10.75 -3.59
C GLU A 217 14.55 -10.34 -4.14
N THR A 218 13.48 -10.90 -3.56
CA THR A 218 12.12 -10.46 -3.89
C THR A 218 11.82 -9.26 -2.99
N ALA A 219 11.36 -8.17 -3.60
CA ALA A 219 11.42 -6.80 -3.07
C ALA A 219 11.11 -6.61 -1.57
N ILE A 220 11.77 -5.62 -0.97
CA ILE A 220 11.63 -5.19 0.43
C ILE A 220 10.15 -4.88 0.75
N PRO A 221 9.47 -5.70 1.56
CA PRO A 221 8.14 -5.39 2.06
C PRO A 221 8.20 -4.18 2.98
N GLN A 222 7.23 -3.27 2.83
CA GLN A 222 7.03 -2.19 3.80
C GLN A 222 6.72 -2.80 5.18
N PRO A 223 7.20 -2.21 6.29
CA PRO A 223 6.88 -2.70 7.63
C PRO A 223 5.37 -2.77 7.83
N VAL A 224 4.87 -3.92 8.29
CA VAL A 224 3.44 -4.11 8.56
C VAL A 224 3.17 -3.97 10.07
N PRO A 225 2.15 -3.18 10.49
CA PRO A 225 1.74 -3.12 11.89
C PRO A 225 1.23 -4.47 12.39
N MET A 226 1.76 -4.94 13.53
CA MET A 226 1.22 -6.12 14.19
C MET A 226 0.06 -5.70 15.10
N ALA A 227 -1.17 -6.14 14.81
CA ALA A 227 -2.31 -5.88 15.65
C ALA A 227 -2.18 -6.62 16.99
N ARG A 228 -2.13 -5.90 18.11
CA ARG A 228 -2.27 -6.45 19.47
C ARG A 228 -3.61 -5.99 20.04
N ALA A 229 -4.31 -6.89 20.74
CA ALA A 229 -5.53 -6.55 21.47
C ALA A 229 -5.23 -5.46 22.52
N PRO A 230 -6.02 -4.37 22.61
CA PRO A 230 -5.72 -3.28 23.53
C PRO A 230 -5.87 -3.75 24.98
N ALA A 231 -4.85 -3.50 25.80
CA ALA A 231 -4.96 -3.50 27.25
C ALA A 231 -5.37 -2.09 27.68
N PHE A 232 -6.52 -1.97 28.35
CA PHE A 232 -7.03 -0.69 28.83
C PHE A 232 -6.15 -0.16 29.97
N ALA A 233 -5.65 1.07 29.82
CA ALA A 233 -5.06 1.86 30.89
C ALA A 233 -5.70 3.26 30.90
N GLU A 234 -6.01 3.72 32.09
CA GLU A 234 -6.75 4.94 32.42
C GLU A 234 -5.76 6.09 32.66
N ALA A 235 -5.83 7.18 31.87
CA ALA A 235 -5.39 8.54 32.23
C ALA A 235 -5.66 9.52 31.05
N ALA A 236 -5.85 10.80 31.38
CA ALA A 236 -6.33 11.89 30.53
C ALA A 236 -5.33 12.41 29.45
N ALA A 237 -4.83 11.51 28.62
CA ALA A 237 -4.21 11.82 27.32
C ALA A 237 -4.75 10.80 26.31
N VAL A 238 -4.80 11.12 25.02
CA VAL A 238 -5.21 10.14 24.00
C VAL A 238 -4.32 8.89 24.15
N PRO A 239 -4.86 7.71 24.52
CA PRO A 239 -4.04 6.54 24.79
C PRO A 239 -3.51 5.99 23.47
N VAL A 240 -2.21 6.15 23.26
CA VAL A 240 -1.53 5.76 22.04
C VAL A 240 -0.74 4.47 22.27
N ALA A 241 -1.13 3.38 21.61
CA ALA A 241 -0.43 2.09 21.67
C ALA A 241 0.28 1.79 20.34
N ALA A 242 1.61 1.83 20.35
CA ALA A 242 2.41 1.79 19.12
C ALA A 242 2.59 0.39 18.49
N GLY A 243 2.35 -0.68 19.26
CA GLY A 243 2.55 -2.07 18.80
C GLY A 243 4.01 -2.42 18.49
N GLU A 244 4.22 -3.54 17.81
CA GLU A 244 5.51 -3.91 17.20
C GLU A 244 5.35 -3.93 15.67
N LEU A 245 6.40 -3.54 14.95
CA LEU A 245 6.46 -3.61 13.50
C LEU A 245 7.33 -4.78 13.07
N GLU A 246 6.91 -5.47 12.03
CA GLU A 246 7.63 -6.60 11.45
C GLU A 246 8.17 -6.24 10.06
N ILE A 247 9.46 -6.51 9.84
CA ILE A 247 10.14 -6.39 8.55
C ILE A 247 10.57 -7.78 8.13
N THR A 248 10.05 -8.25 7.01
CA THR A 248 10.33 -9.58 6.46
C THR A 248 11.04 -9.43 5.13
N VAL A 249 12.13 -10.15 4.90
CA VAL A 249 12.85 -10.19 3.62
C VAL A 249 12.82 -11.61 3.09
N GLN A 250 12.59 -11.74 1.79
CA GLN A 250 12.57 -13.03 1.10
C GLN A 250 13.66 -13.06 0.03
N ILE A 251 14.51 -14.08 0.09
CA ILE A 251 15.51 -14.33 -0.94
C ILE A 251 15.27 -15.70 -1.56
N GLN A 252 15.35 -15.78 -2.87
CA GLN A 252 15.37 -17.03 -3.60
C GLN A 252 16.81 -17.29 -4.02
N VAL A 253 17.34 -18.44 -3.64
CA VAL A 253 18.71 -18.84 -3.98
C VAL A 253 18.69 -20.18 -4.67
N THR A 254 19.44 -20.29 -5.75
CA THR A 254 19.63 -21.55 -6.49
C THR A 254 21.07 -22.00 -6.34
N TRP A 255 21.27 -23.25 -5.93
CA TRP A 255 22.57 -23.92 -5.83
C TRP A 255 22.67 -25.03 -6.86
N GLU A 256 23.89 -25.34 -7.27
CA GLU A 256 24.20 -26.63 -7.89
C GLU A 256 24.09 -27.75 -6.84
N LEU A 257 23.72 -28.95 -7.28
CA LEU A 257 23.80 -30.18 -6.47
C LEU A 257 24.94 -31.07 -6.98
N ARG A 258 25.59 -31.79 -6.06
CA ARG A 258 26.70 -32.73 -6.33
C ARG A 258 26.47 -34.08 -5.68
#